data_AF-A0A3N5ZV75-F1
#
_entry.id   AF-A0A3N5ZV75-F1
#
_cell.length_a   1.000
_cell.length_b   1.000
_cell.length_c   1.000
_cell.angle_alpha   90.00
_cell.angle_beta   90.00
_cell.angle_gamma   90.00
#
_symmetry.space_group_name_H-M   'P 1'
#
loop_
_entity.id
_entity.type
_entity.pdbx_description
1 polymer ?
#
loop_
_entity_poly.entity_id
_entity_poly.type
_entity_poly.pdbx_seq_one_letter_code
_entity_poly.pdbx_strand_id
1 'polypeptide(L)'
;MSNVEKMVEHALELRRTGRYDQALNMYTAAIKEEPSNSNLYRGIGKVAYLMGQSKLAVSAYLSALHIEIAKIEHFGLNEETQKMFDQLPEVLTKDLPVIGAFIIYYDTNTLRHLAHAIADFDDNALSQEPELVAFKEIYTAHLKGDQELADILAIYNRTEKEYTDQESTFYIQIGKELALAWIKWDHLGSLDVGNLYF
;
A
#
# COMPACT_ATOMS: atom_id res chain seq x y z
N MET A 1 18.48 5.70 -15.92
CA MET A 1 17.93 5.99 -14.60
C MET A 1 17.56 7.46 -14.51
N SER A 2 16.28 7.79 -14.44
CA SER A 2 15.74 9.14 -14.29
C SER A 2 16.17 9.76 -12.95
N ASN A 3 15.95 11.07 -12.79
CA ASN A 3 16.22 11.74 -11.52
C ASN A 3 15.35 11.16 -10.38
N VAL A 4 14.07 10.91 -10.67
CA VAL A 4 13.12 10.31 -9.73
C VAL A 4 13.52 8.89 -9.36
N GLU A 5 13.92 8.07 -10.33
CA GLU A 5 14.39 6.69 -10.07
C GLU A 5 15.57 6.69 -9.09
N LYS A 6 16.55 7.61 -9.26
CA LYS A 6 17.68 7.75 -8.33
C LYS A 6 17.24 8.15 -6.92
N MET A 7 16.27 9.08 -6.81
CA MET A 7 15.72 9.48 -5.52
C MET A 7 15.01 8.31 -4.84
N VAL A 8 14.25 7.50 -5.58
CA VAL A 8 13.56 6.31 -5.07
C VAL A 8 14.55 5.26 -4.60
N GLU A 9 15.59 4.96 -5.39
CA GLU A 9 16.63 4.01 -4.97
C GLU A 9 17.32 4.46 -3.67
N HIS A 10 17.66 5.75 -3.57
CA HIS A 10 18.23 6.30 -2.35
C HIS A 10 17.27 6.22 -1.16
N ALA A 11 15.98 6.51 -1.37
CA ALA A 11 14.95 6.38 -0.34
C ALA A 11 14.82 4.94 0.16
N LEU A 12 14.89 3.96 -0.74
CA LEU A 12 14.83 2.53 -0.39
C LEU A 12 16.02 2.11 0.47
N GLU A 13 17.23 2.58 0.16
CA GLU A 13 18.43 2.32 0.95
C GLU A 13 18.37 2.98 2.34
N LEU A 14 17.94 4.25 2.39
CA LEU A 14 17.73 4.97 3.64
C LEU A 14 16.69 4.26 4.53
N ARG A 15 15.61 3.74 3.93
CA ARG A 15 14.60 2.95 4.64
C ARG A 15 15.17 1.65 5.19
N ARG A 16 15.95 0.90 4.40
CA ARG A 16 16.59 -0.35 4.83
C ARG A 16 17.58 -0.13 5.98
N THR A 17 18.26 1.01 6.00
CA THR A 17 19.21 1.39 7.04
C THR A 17 18.59 2.15 8.23
N GLY A 18 17.26 2.21 8.31
CA GLY A 18 16.53 2.84 9.42
C GLY A 18 16.53 4.37 9.42
N ARG A 19 17.05 5.01 8.36
CA ARG A 19 17.07 6.48 8.21
C ARG A 19 15.76 7.00 7.62
N TYR A 20 14.66 6.78 8.34
CA TYR A 20 13.31 7.01 7.83
C TYR A 20 13.00 8.46 7.46
N ASP A 21 13.41 9.44 8.27
CA ASP A 21 13.20 10.87 7.94
C ASP A 21 13.87 11.26 6.62
N GLN A 22 15.07 10.72 6.37
CA GLN A 22 15.80 10.98 5.13
C GLN A 22 15.14 10.29 3.94
N ALA A 23 14.64 9.06 4.13
CA ALA A 23 13.87 8.35 3.11
C ALA A 23 12.60 9.13 2.72
N LEU A 24 11.88 9.68 3.71
CA LEU A 24 10.70 10.49 3.49
C LEU A 24 11.03 11.78 2.72
N ASN A 25 12.15 12.44 3.04
CA ASN A 25 12.63 13.60 2.30
C ASN A 25 12.93 13.28 0.83
N MET A 26 13.52 12.12 0.54
CA MET A 26 13.77 11.67 -0.84
C MET A 26 12.47 11.42 -1.60
N TYR A 27 11.48 10.73 -1.00
CA TYR A 27 10.17 10.57 -1.62
C TYR A 27 9.44 11.91 -1.83
N THR A 28 9.52 12.81 -0.86
CA THR A 28 8.92 14.16 -0.97
C THR A 28 9.56 14.97 -2.09
N ALA A 29 10.88 14.86 -2.30
CA ALA A 29 11.55 15.47 -3.44
C ALA A 29 11.08 14.85 -4.77
N ALA A 30 10.97 13.52 -4.84
CA ALA A 30 10.49 12.82 -6.03
C ALA A 30 9.05 13.20 -6.41
N ILE A 31 8.16 13.40 -5.42
CA ILE A 31 6.76 13.80 -5.66
C ILE A 31 6.67 15.19 -6.30
N LYS A 32 7.63 16.09 -6.06
CA LYS A 32 7.64 17.41 -6.73
C LYS A 32 7.87 17.29 -8.23
N GLU A 33 8.57 16.24 -8.67
CA GLU A 33 8.84 15.98 -10.09
C GLU A 33 7.73 15.16 -10.73
N GLU A 34 7.21 14.15 -10.00
CA GLU A 34 6.16 13.23 -10.48
C GLU A 34 5.00 13.10 -9.48
N PRO A 35 4.14 14.13 -9.35
CA PRO A 35 3.12 14.20 -8.29
C PRO A 35 2.02 13.14 -8.41
N SER A 36 1.84 12.55 -9.59
CA SER A 36 0.85 11.49 -9.87
C SER A 36 1.51 10.11 -10.07
N ASN A 37 2.69 9.89 -9.49
CA ASN A 37 3.34 8.57 -9.47
C ASN A 37 2.95 7.81 -8.19
N SER A 38 2.05 6.84 -8.31
CA SER A 38 1.52 6.04 -7.20
C SER A 38 2.61 5.29 -6.41
N ASN A 39 3.71 4.88 -7.07
CA ASN A 39 4.80 4.17 -6.41
C ASN A 39 5.51 5.03 -5.37
N LEU A 40 5.57 6.35 -5.55
CA LEU A 40 6.16 7.27 -4.58
C LEU A 40 5.34 7.28 -3.29
N TYR A 41 4.01 7.34 -3.40
CA TYR A 41 3.11 7.30 -2.25
C TYR A 41 3.11 5.92 -1.57
N ARG A 42 3.19 4.81 -2.32
CA ARG A 42 3.43 3.48 -1.71
C ARG A 42 4.73 3.46 -0.90
N GLY A 43 5.78 4.10 -1.41
CA GLY A 43 7.05 4.29 -0.73
C GLY A 43 6.92 5.06 0.58
N ILE A 44 6.25 6.22 0.55
CA ILE A 44 5.91 7.02 1.75
C ILE A 44 5.14 6.17 2.74
N GLY A 45 4.13 5.42 2.31
CA GLY A 45 3.33 4.58 3.19
C GLY A 45 4.19 3.58 3.97
N LYS A 46 5.14 2.92 3.29
CA LYS A 46 6.06 1.96 3.92
C LYS A 46 6.98 2.63 4.94
N VAL A 47 7.50 3.81 4.61
CA VAL A 47 8.37 4.58 5.54
C VAL A 47 7.57 5.08 6.74
N ALA A 48 6.39 5.66 6.51
CA ALA A 48 5.51 6.16 7.55
C ALA A 48 5.06 5.06 8.51
N TYR A 49 4.73 3.87 8.00
CA TYR A 49 4.44 2.68 8.81
C TYR A 49 5.63 2.37 9.75
N LEU A 50 6.85 2.29 9.21
CA LEU A 50 8.05 1.99 10.00
C LEU A 50 8.38 3.07 11.05
N MET A 51 7.93 4.30 10.83
CA MET A 51 8.02 5.40 11.80
C MET A 51 6.91 5.38 12.86
N GLY A 52 5.97 4.43 12.79
CA GLY A 52 4.79 4.39 13.65
C GLY A 52 3.73 5.45 13.32
N GLN A 53 3.84 6.10 12.16
CA GLN A 53 2.94 7.16 11.72
C GLN A 53 1.76 6.58 10.92
N SER A 54 0.91 5.80 11.59
CA SER A 54 -0.25 5.10 11.01
C SER A 54 -1.10 5.98 10.09
N LYS A 55 -1.51 7.17 10.55
CA LYS A 55 -2.36 8.09 9.77
C LYS A 55 -1.70 8.51 8.45
N LEU A 56 -0.40 8.80 8.48
CA LEU A 56 0.35 9.18 7.29
C LEU A 56 0.48 7.99 6.32
N ALA A 57 0.69 6.78 6.84
CA ALA A 57 0.76 5.58 6.04
C ALA A 57 -0.56 5.30 5.31
N VAL A 58 -1.69 5.40 6.01
CA VAL A 58 -3.04 5.27 5.46
C VAL A 58 -3.30 6.29 4.34
N SER A 59 -3.04 7.58 4.60
CA SER A 59 -3.19 8.63 3.58
C SER A 59 -2.36 8.34 2.33
N ALA A 60 -1.13 7.87 2.49
CA ALA A 60 -0.25 7.57 1.37
C ALA A 60 -0.71 6.35 0.55
N TYR A 61 -1.16 5.27 1.18
CA TYR A 61 -1.69 4.11 0.46
C TYR A 61 -3.00 4.42 -0.28
N LEU A 62 -3.90 5.20 0.34
CA LEU A 62 -5.11 5.67 -0.32
C LEU A 62 -4.80 6.58 -1.50
N SER A 63 -3.81 7.46 -1.37
CA SER A 63 -3.33 8.31 -2.47
C SER A 63 -2.83 7.48 -3.65
N ALA A 64 -2.06 6.41 -3.39
CA ALA A 64 -1.57 5.52 -4.44
C ALA A 64 -2.71 4.83 -5.20
N LEU A 65 -3.71 4.30 -4.48
CA LEU A 65 -4.89 3.68 -5.10
C LEU A 65 -5.73 4.70 -5.87
N HIS A 66 -5.95 5.89 -5.30
CA HIS A 66 -6.68 6.97 -5.96
C HIS A 66 -6.05 7.34 -7.30
N ILE A 67 -4.73 7.52 -7.34
CA ILE A 67 -4.00 7.86 -8.57
C ILE A 67 -4.22 6.83 -9.67
N GLU A 68 -4.10 5.53 -9.35
CA GLU A 68 -4.23 4.48 -10.37
C GLU A 68 -5.67 4.38 -10.89
N ILE A 69 -6.66 4.50 -10.02
CA ILE A 69 -8.08 4.51 -10.42
C ILE A 69 -8.38 5.76 -11.25
N ALA A 70 -7.98 6.94 -10.78
CA ALA A 70 -8.23 8.21 -11.44
C ALA A 70 -7.57 8.29 -12.83
N LYS A 71 -6.38 7.70 -13.01
CA LYS A 71 -5.76 7.57 -14.35
C LYS A 71 -6.64 6.78 -15.31
N ILE A 72 -7.22 5.66 -14.87
CA ILE A 72 -8.07 4.83 -15.73
C ILE A 72 -9.37 5.56 -16.05
N GLU A 73 -9.97 6.24 -15.07
CA GLU A 73 -11.17 7.05 -15.32
C GLU A 73 -10.89 8.21 -16.28
N HIS A 74 -9.69 8.79 -16.22
CA HIS A 74 -9.32 9.92 -17.07
C HIS A 74 -8.89 9.51 -18.49
N PHE A 75 -8.08 8.47 -18.61
CA PHE A 75 -7.46 8.06 -19.88
C PHE A 75 -8.16 6.86 -20.55
N GLY A 76 -9.07 6.18 -19.83
CA GLY A 76 -9.69 4.94 -20.24
C GLY A 76 -8.79 3.71 -20.03
N LEU A 77 -9.33 2.53 -20.33
CA LEU A 77 -8.60 1.28 -20.31
C LEU A 77 -7.66 1.20 -21.53
N ASN A 78 -6.38 0.91 -21.28
CA ASN A 78 -5.44 0.46 -22.31
C ASN A 78 -5.57 -1.06 -22.55
N GLU A 79 -4.84 -1.61 -23.52
CA GLU A 79 -4.91 -3.03 -23.88
C GLU A 79 -4.67 -3.99 -22.69
N GLU A 80 -3.73 -3.68 -21.81
CA GLU A 80 -3.41 -4.51 -20.65
C GLU A 80 -4.53 -4.44 -19.60
N THR A 81 -4.91 -3.23 -19.22
CA THR A 81 -5.97 -2.99 -18.22
C THR A 81 -7.34 -3.47 -18.70
N GLN A 82 -7.60 -3.45 -20.02
CA GLN A 82 -8.80 -4.04 -20.60
C GLN A 82 -8.82 -5.56 -20.40
N LYS A 83 -7.71 -6.25 -20.68
CA LYS A 83 -7.60 -7.70 -20.44
C LYS A 83 -7.78 -8.06 -18.97
N MET A 84 -7.25 -7.24 -18.06
CA MET A 84 -7.45 -7.41 -16.63
C MET A 84 -8.93 -7.22 -16.27
N PHE A 85 -9.56 -6.15 -16.74
CA PHE A 85 -10.99 -5.89 -16.48
C PHE A 85 -11.89 -7.03 -17.00
N ASP A 86 -11.63 -7.52 -18.22
CA ASP A 86 -12.41 -8.59 -18.86
C ASP A 86 -12.28 -9.94 -18.14
N GLN A 87 -11.22 -10.15 -17.35
CA GLN A 87 -11.01 -11.36 -16.56
C GLN A 87 -11.80 -11.36 -15.25
N LEU A 88 -12.34 -10.21 -14.83
CA LEU A 88 -13.12 -10.16 -13.60
C LEU A 88 -14.50 -10.80 -13.80
N PRO A 89 -14.95 -11.62 -12.84
CA PRO A 89 -16.33 -12.11 -12.82
C PRO A 89 -17.34 -10.96 -12.95
N GLU A 90 -18.39 -11.17 -13.75
CA GLU A 90 -19.44 -10.16 -14.00
C GLU A 90 -20.08 -9.62 -12.71
N VAL A 91 -20.16 -10.45 -11.66
CA VAL A 91 -20.66 -10.02 -10.34
C VAL A 91 -19.78 -8.93 -9.72
N LEU A 92 -18.46 -8.99 -9.89
CA LEU A 92 -17.56 -8.00 -9.31
C LEU A 92 -17.56 -6.70 -10.12
N THR A 93 -17.75 -6.76 -11.43
CA THR A 93 -17.74 -5.57 -12.29
C THR A 93 -19.00 -4.73 -12.15
N LYS A 94 -20.16 -5.35 -11.87
CA LYS A 94 -21.44 -4.66 -11.64
C LYS A 94 -21.46 -3.81 -10.38
N ASP A 95 -20.71 -4.20 -9.37
CA ASP A 95 -20.70 -3.56 -8.06
C ASP A 95 -19.55 -2.55 -7.90
N LEU A 96 -18.75 -2.31 -8.95
CA LEU A 96 -17.68 -1.33 -8.92
C LEU A 96 -18.24 0.10 -8.84
N PRO A 97 -17.68 0.97 -7.99
CA PRO A 97 -18.05 2.40 -7.98
C PRO A 97 -17.81 3.08 -9.32
N VAL A 98 -16.70 2.73 -9.99
CA VAL A 98 -16.28 3.18 -11.32
C VAL A 98 -15.46 2.08 -12.00
N ILE A 99 -15.25 2.14 -13.32
CA ILE A 99 -14.54 1.08 -14.06
C ILE A 99 -13.14 0.85 -13.47
N GLY A 100 -12.34 1.89 -13.30
CA GLY A 100 -10.99 1.88 -12.78
C GLY A 100 -10.85 1.32 -11.36
N ALA A 101 -11.93 1.25 -10.59
CA ALA A 101 -11.94 0.64 -9.26
C ALA A 101 -11.59 -0.86 -9.32
N PHE A 102 -11.64 -1.48 -10.50
CA PHE A 102 -11.18 -2.85 -10.72
C PHE A 102 -9.73 -3.09 -10.27
N ILE A 103 -8.89 -2.04 -10.25
CA ILE A 103 -7.49 -2.11 -9.79
C ILE A 103 -7.38 -2.62 -8.35
N ILE A 104 -8.40 -2.41 -7.51
CA ILE A 104 -8.44 -2.94 -6.13
C ILE A 104 -8.34 -4.48 -6.11
N TYR A 105 -8.77 -5.18 -7.17
CA TYR A 105 -8.64 -6.64 -7.24
C TYR A 105 -7.24 -7.12 -7.66
N TYR A 106 -6.39 -6.22 -8.15
CA TYR A 106 -5.05 -6.54 -8.67
C TYR A 106 -3.91 -5.93 -7.83
N ASP A 107 -4.11 -4.76 -7.23
CA ASP A 107 -3.15 -4.11 -6.33
C ASP A 107 -3.27 -4.62 -4.89
N THR A 108 -3.18 -5.93 -4.74
CA THR A 108 -3.35 -6.62 -3.45
C THR A 108 -2.31 -6.22 -2.41
N ASN A 109 -1.09 -5.87 -2.85
CA ASN A 109 -0.02 -5.43 -1.96
C ASN A 109 -0.36 -4.09 -1.28
N THR A 110 -0.92 -3.12 -2.02
CA THR A 110 -1.28 -1.83 -1.42
C THR A 110 -2.44 -1.99 -0.44
N LEU A 111 -3.40 -2.86 -0.74
CA LEU A 111 -4.49 -3.20 0.19
C LEU A 111 -3.95 -3.84 1.48
N ARG A 112 -3.06 -4.82 1.35
CA ARG A 112 -2.39 -5.46 2.49
C ARG A 112 -1.68 -4.42 3.36
N HIS A 113 -0.93 -3.52 2.73
CA HIS A 113 -0.24 -2.46 3.46
C HIS A 113 -1.20 -1.47 4.15
N LEU A 114 -2.30 -1.10 3.48
CA LEU A 114 -3.34 -0.26 4.06
C LEU A 114 -3.97 -0.92 5.31
N ALA A 115 -4.24 -2.21 5.24
CA ALA A 115 -4.79 -2.96 6.36
C ALA A 115 -3.82 -3.02 7.54
N HIS A 116 -2.53 -3.31 7.30
CA HIS A 116 -1.50 -3.27 8.34
C HIS A 116 -1.36 -1.88 8.98
N ALA A 117 -1.43 -0.81 8.17
CA ALA A 117 -1.34 0.56 8.67
C ALA A 117 -2.48 0.95 9.62
N ILE A 118 -3.56 0.15 9.70
CA ILE A 118 -4.65 0.31 10.66
C ILE A 118 -4.54 -0.74 11.78
N ALA A 119 -4.58 -2.03 11.42
CA ALA A 119 -4.69 -3.12 12.38
C ALA A 119 -3.50 -3.18 13.36
N ASP A 120 -2.29 -2.93 12.87
CA ASP A 120 -1.08 -3.03 13.69
C ASP A 120 -0.92 -1.87 14.68
N PHE A 121 -1.75 -0.85 14.56
CA PHE A 121 -1.77 0.32 15.45
C PHE A 121 -3.06 0.41 16.27
N ASP A 122 -3.87 -0.66 16.28
CA ASP A 122 -4.99 -0.83 17.18
C ASP A 122 -4.55 -1.70 18.37
N ASP A 123 -4.14 -1.07 19.46
CA ASP A 123 -3.70 -1.74 20.69
C ASP A 123 -4.78 -2.66 21.27
N ASN A 124 -6.06 -2.31 21.09
CA ASN A 124 -7.15 -3.14 21.56
C ASN A 124 -7.22 -4.44 20.74
N ALA A 125 -7.17 -4.35 19.40
CA ALA A 125 -7.14 -5.53 18.53
C ALA A 125 -5.93 -6.44 18.84
N LEU A 126 -4.73 -5.86 18.96
CA LEU A 126 -3.52 -6.61 19.29
C LEU A 126 -3.59 -7.31 20.65
N SER A 127 -4.30 -6.73 21.64
CA SER A 127 -4.46 -7.32 22.96
C SER A 127 -5.38 -8.54 22.99
N GLN A 128 -6.34 -8.61 22.06
CA GLN A 128 -7.33 -9.69 22.00
C GLN A 128 -6.86 -10.86 21.12
N GLU A 129 -6.05 -10.58 20.11
CA GLU A 129 -5.64 -11.56 19.10
C GLU A 129 -4.11 -11.67 19.01
N PRO A 130 -3.47 -12.58 19.79
CA PRO A 130 -2.01 -12.73 19.80
C PRO A 130 -1.38 -13.03 18.44
N GLU A 131 -2.13 -13.61 17.50
CA GLU A 131 -1.64 -13.87 16.14
C GLU A 131 -1.37 -12.58 15.37
N LEU A 132 -2.12 -11.49 15.62
CA LEU A 132 -1.88 -10.19 14.99
C LEU A 132 -0.51 -9.62 15.34
N VAL A 133 0.00 -9.94 16.54
CA VAL A 133 1.37 -9.55 16.94
C VAL A 133 2.41 -10.20 16.02
N ALA A 134 2.25 -11.50 15.73
CA ALA A 134 3.14 -12.19 14.81
C ALA A 134 3.07 -11.61 13.40
N PHE A 135 1.86 -11.31 12.91
CA PHE A 135 1.71 -10.69 11.59
C PHE A 135 2.37 -9.31 11.52
N LYS A 136 2.18 -8.47 12.54
CA LYS A 136 2.82 -7.16 12.65
C LYS A 136 4.35 -7.25 12.66
N GLU A 137 4.93 -8.15 13.44
CA GLU A 137 6.38 -8.29 13.54
C GLU A 137 7.01 -8.80 12.23
N ILE A 138 6.40 -9.81 11.60
CA ILE A 138 6.86 -10.33 10.31
C ILE A 138 6.70 -9.28 9.21
N TYR A 139 5.55 -8.57 9.16
CA TYR A 139 5.32 -7.48 8.21
C TYR A 139 6.35 -6.36 8.37
N THR A 140 6.63 -5.95 9.60
CA THR A 140 7.65 -4.95 9.92
C THR A 140 9.03 -5.39 9.43
N ALA A 141 9.41 -6.65 9.68
CA ALA A 141 10.68 -7.19 9.20
C ALA A 141 10.76 -7.20 7.67
N HIS A 142 9.68 -7.61 6.99
CA HIS A 142 9.60 -7.58 5.53
C HIS A 142 9.77 -6.15 4.98
N LEU A 143 9.20 -5.15 5.65
CA LEU A 143 9.42 -3.75 5.27
C LEU A 143 10.86 -3.29 5.52
N LYS A 144 11.50 -3.62 6.65
CA LYS A 144 12.91 -3.26 6.88
C LYS A 144 13.86 -3.94 5.89
N GLY A 145 13.54 -5.16 5.47
CA GLY A 145 14.31 -5.97 4.53
C GLY A 145 14.84 -7.26 5.15
N ASP A 146 15.47 -8.09 4.32
CA ASP A 146 15.74 -9.52 4.59
C ASP A 146 16.59 -9.82 5.84
N GLN A 147 17.33 -8.84 6.36
CA GLN A 147 18.30 -9.06 7.45
C GLN A 147 17.68 -9.60 8.74
N GLU A 148 16.42 -9.26 9.03
CA GLU A 148 15.72 -9.72 10.25
C GLU A 148 14.60 -10.72 9.96
N LEU A 149 14.19 -10.88 8.69
CA LEU A 149 12.97 -11.63 8.34
C LEU A 149 13.06 -13.12 8.71
N ALA A 150 14.20 -13.76 8.43
CA ALA A 150 14.40 -15.18 8.73
C ALA A 150 14.35 -15.46 10.24
N ASP A 151 14.92 -14.56 11.05
CA ASP A 151 14.96 -14.70 12.50
C ASP A 151 13.56 -14.54 13.11
N ILE A 152 12.78 -13.54 12.66
CA ILE A 152 11.41 -13.33 13.10
C ILE A 152 10.50 -14.50 12.68
N LEU A 153 10.63 -15.00 11.45
CA LEU A 153 9.89 -16.18 10.99
C LEU A 153 10.19 -17.42 11.85
N ALA A 154 11.45 -17.60 12.27
CA ALA A 154 11.85 -18.69 13.14
C ALA A 154 11.25 -18.58 14.56
N ILE A 155 11.14 -17.38 15.13
CA ILE A 155 10.49 -17.14 16.43
C ILE A 155 9.03 -17.65 16.42
N TYR A 156 8.33 -17.46 15.31
CA TYR A 156 6.94 -17.86 15.15
C TYR A 156 6.75 -19.25 14.53
N ASN A 157 7.84 -19.99 14.26
CA ASN A 157 7.83 -21.29 13.59
C ASN A 157 7.00 -21.28 12.29
N ARG A 158 7.25 -20.30 11.43
CA ARG A 158 6.53 -20.07 10.17
C ARG A 158 7.51 -19.95 9.00
N THR A 159 7.06 -20.35 7.82
CA THR A 159 7.71 -20.00 6.55
C THR A 159 7.13 -18.71 5.99
N GLU A 160 7.88 -18.03 5.12
CA GLU A 160 7.38 -16.84 4.41
C GLU A 160 6.14 -17.14 3.56
N LYS A 161 6.06 -18.34 2.99
CA LYS A 161 4.90 -18.79 2.24
C LYS A 161 3.66 -18.94 3.11
N GLU A 162 3.77 -19.64 4.24
CA GLU A 162 2.64 -19.82 5.17
C GLU A 162 2.16 -18.47 5.71
N TYR A 163 3.08 -17.56 6.03
CA TYR A 163 2.76 -16.19 6.39
C TYR A 163 1.96 -15.49 5.28
N THR A 164 2.50 -15.49 4.05
CA THR A 164 1.87 -14.80 2.90
C THR A 164 0.49 -15.38 2.57
N ASP A 165 0.34 -16.71 2.59
CA ASP A 165 -0.92 -17.38 2.28
C ASP A 165 -2.01 -17.04 3.31
N GLN A 166 -1.66 -16.99 4.60
CA GLN A 166 -2.61 -16.66 5.67
C GLN A 166 -2.96 -15.17 5.72
N GLU A 167 -1.94 -14.31 5.60
CA GLU A 167 -2.08 -12.86 5.61
C GLU A 167 -2.90 -12.39 4.41
N SER A 168 -2.68 -12.97 3.23
CA SER A 168 -3.36 -12.59 1.99
C SER A 168 -4.88 -12.73 2.08
N THR A 169 -5.39 -13.81 2.69
CA THR A 169 -6.84 -14.02 2.81
C THR A 169 -7.49 -12.99 3.72
N PHE A 170 -6.83 -12.64 4.82
CA PHE A 170 -7.37 -11.77 5.86
C PHE A 170 -7.15 -10.28 5.57
N TYR A 171 -5.90 -9.85 5.40
CA TYR A 171 -5.53 -8.43 5.27
C TYR A 171 -5.89 -7.83 3.91
N ILE A 172 -5.89 -8.60 2.81
CA ILE A 172 -6.33 -8.06 1.51
C ILE A 172 -7.82 -7.75 1.56
N GLN A 173 -8.64 -8.60 2.20
CA GLN A 173 -10.07 -8.35 2.34
C GLN A 173 -10.35 -7.11 3.18
N ILE A 174 -9.69 -6.97 4.34
CA ILE A 174 -9.78 -5.75 5.16
C ILE A 174 -9.32 -4.54 4.35
N GLY A 175 -8.17 -4.62 3.70
CA GLY A 175 -7.62 -3.53 2.89
C GLY A 175 -8.55 -3.10 1.78
N LYS A 176 -9.23 -4.05 1.12
CA LYS A 176 -10.27 -3.78 0.11
C LYS A 176 -11.44 -3.02 0.71
N GLU A 177 -11.96 -3.44 1.86
CA GLU A 177 -13.07 -2.77 2.54
C GLU A 177 -12.68 -1.34 2.93
N LEU A 178 -11.48 -1.15 3.49
CA LEU A 178 -10.94 0.17 3.82
C LEU A 178 -10.78 1.06 2.59
N ALA A 179 -10.24 0.52 1.48
CA ALA A 179 -10.08 1.25 0.24
C ALA A 179 -11.43 1.68 -0.34
N LEU A 180 -12.40 0.76 -0.41
CA LEU A 180 -13.77 1.05 -0.86
C LEU A 180 -14.44 2.10 0.01
N ALA A 181 -14.19 2.10 1.32
CA ALA A 181 -14.78 3.07 2.23
C ALA A 181 -14.10 4.46 2.18
N TRP A 182 -12.78 4.54 1.95
CA TRP A 182 -12.01 5.76 2.21
C TRP A 182 -11.42 6.44 0.97
N ILE A 183 -11.44 5.79 -0.20
CA ILE A 183 -11.15 6.47 -1.45
C ILE A 183 -12.18 7.59 -1.67
N LYS A 184 -11.70 8.75 -2.14
CA LYS A 184 -12.53 9.92 -2.45
C LYS A 184 -13.18 9.76 -3.83
N TRP A 185 -14.14 8.84 -3.94
CA TRP A 185 -14.79 8.45 -5.20
C TRP A 185 -15.36 9.66 -5.99
N ASP A 186 -15.98 10.61 -5.29
CA ASP A 186 -16.54 11.82 -5.91
C ASP A 186 -15.48 12.83 -6.42
N HIS A 187 -14.19 12.56 -6.19
CA HIS A 187 -13.08 13.42 -6.54
C HIS A 187 -12.07 12.77 -7.50
N LEU A 188 -12.41 11.64 -8.13
CA LEU A 188 -11.53 10.93 -9.08
C LEU A 188 -11.16 11.72 -10.33
N GLY A 189 -11.77 12.89 -10.58
CA GLY A 189 -11.33 13.83 -11.59
C GLY A 189 -10.02 14.57 -11.25
N SER A 190 -9.50 14.42 -10.02
CA SER A 190 -8.27 15.08 -9.56
C SER A 190 -7.15 14.07 -9.29
N LEU A 191 -5.95 14.36 -9.81
CA LEU A 191 -4.71 13.66 -9.44
C LEU A 191 -3.95 14.35 -8.31
N ASP A 192 -4.48 15.46 -7.78
CA ASP A 192 -3.88 16.21 -6.67
C ASP A 192 -4.23 15.58 -5.33
N VAL A 193 -3.63 14.41 -5.09
CA VAL A 193 -3.83 13.64 -3.86
C VAL A 193 -3.25 14.32 -2.62
N GLY A 194 -2.33 15.28 -2.80
CA GLY A 194 -1.81 16.12 -1.72
C GLY A 194 -2.94 16.86 -1.01
N ASN A 195 -3.82 17.52 -1.77
CA ASN A 195 -4.99 18.22 -1.23
C ASN A 195 -6.13 17.29 -0.79
N LEU A 196 -6.19 16.05 -1.27
CA LEU A 196 -7.29 15.12 -0.97
C LEU A 196 -7.06 14.30 0.30
N TYR A 197 -5.80 14.02 0.66
CA TYR A 197 -5.45 13.05 1.71
C TYR A 197 -4.50 13.58 2.80
N PHE A 198 -3.94 14.79 2.66
CA PHE A 198 -3.01 15.41 3.61
C PHE A 198 -3.47 16.82 4.01
#